data_AF-B2L420-F1
#
_entry.id   AF-B2L420-F1
#
_cell.length_a   1.000
_cell.length_b   1.000
_cell.length_c   1.000
_cell.angle_alpha   90.00
_cell.angle_beta   90.00
_cell.angle_gamma   90.00
#
_symmetry.space_group_name_H-M   'P 1'
#
loop_
_entity.id
_entity.type
_entity.pdbx_description
1 polymer ?
#
loop_
_entity_poly.entity_id
_entity_poly.type
_entity_poly.pdbx_seq_one_letter_code
_entity_poly.pdbx_strand_id
1 'polypeptide(L)'
;GLQTSQDARFYAMSSRFDSFSNKDQTLVIQFTVKHEQNIDCGGGYVKLFPAGLEQSEMHGESEYNIMFGPDICGPPTKKVHVIFQYKKKNLQINKDIRCKDDAFTHLYTLIVRPDNTYEVKIDNSKVESGSLEDDWDFLPPKKIKDPEAKKPDDWDERPKIDDPEDKKPEDWEKPEHIPDPDAVKPEDWDEEMDGEWEPPVIQNPEYKGEWKPRQIDNPDYKGKWIHPEIDNPEYTPDNTLYSYDSFGVLGLD
;
A
#
# COMPACT_ATOMS: atom_id res chain seq x y z
N GLY A 1 29.17 25.25 1.27
CA GLY A 1 28.11 25.02 2.27
C GLY A 1 28.66 24.14 3.36
N LEU A 2 27.82 23.72 4.31
CA LEU A 2 28.17 22.63 5.23
C LEU A 2 28.31 21.32 4.43
N GLN A 3 29.32 20.52 4.74
CA GLN A 3 29.60 19.26 4.05
C GLN A 3 30.09 18.22 5.06
N THR A 4 29.53 17.02 4.96
CA THR A 4 29.98 15.85 5.74
C THR A 4 31.32 15.34 5.20
N SER A 5 32.22 14.93 6.09
CA SER A 5 33.60 14.56 5.76
C SER A 5 34.01 13.16 6.20
N GLN A 6 33.18 12.49 6.99
CA GLN A 6 33.40 11.16 7.54
C GLN A 6 32.31 10.22 7.02
N ASP A 7 32.74 9.10 6.46
CA ASP A 7 31.84 8.07 5.98
C ASP A 7 31.22 7.30 7.16
N ALA A 8 30.01 6.78 6.97
CA ALA A 8 29.30 5.94 7.95
C ALA A 8 29.21 6.56 9.36
N ARG A 9 28.93 7.87 9.43
CA ARG A 9 28.70 8.60 10.68
C ARG A 9 27.35 9.28 10.67
N PHE A 10 26.73 9.33 11.86
CA PHE A 10 25.66 10.27 12.13
C PHE A 10 26.25 11.66 12.36
N TYR A 11 25.58 12.66 11.81
CA TYR A 11 25.88 14.07 12.04
C TYR A 11 24.78 14.65 12.90
N ALA A 12 25.08 15.65 13.72
CA ALA A 12 24.07 16.38 14.48
C ALA A 12 24.55 17.83 14.59
N MET A 13 23.93 18.72 13.84
CA MET A 13 24.24 20.15 13.85
C MET A 13 22.94 20.94 13.86
N SER A 14 22.86 21.97 14.67
CA SER A 14 21.67 22.83 14.72
C SER A 14 22.02 24.31 14.81
N SER A 15 21.08 25.14 14.38
CA SER A 15 21.14 26.59 14.46
C SER A 15 19.85 27.13 15.04
N ARG A 16 19.97 28.01 16.03
CA ARG A 16 18.84 28.69 16.66
C ARG A 16 18.55 30.00 15.95
N PHE A 17 17.27 30.34 15.87
CA PHE A 17 16.77 31.59 15.32
C PHE A 17 15.67 32.17 16.21
N ASP A 18 15.25 33.39 15.91
CA ASP A 18 14.16 34.06 16.64
C ASP A 18 12.88 33.24 16.54
N SER A 19 12.31 32.91 17.70
CA SER A 19 11.17 32.02 17.73
C SER A 19 9.92 32.66 17.11
N PHE A 20 9.19 31.87 16.32
CA PHE A 20 7.92 32.28 15.73
C PHE A 20 6.94 31.11 15.64
N SER A 21 5.66 31.41 15.48
CA SER A 21 4.61 30.44 15.13
C SER A 21 4.16 30.68 13.70
N ASN A 22 3.79 29.63 12.97
CA ASN A 22 3.17 29.75 11.64
C ASN A 22 1.64 29.88 11.70
N LYS A 23 1.04 30.05 12.89
CA LYS A 23 -0.42 30.23 13.01
C LYS A 23 -0.89 31.41 12.15
N ASP A 24 -1.93 31.18 11.37
CA ASP A 24 -2.54 32.12 10.43
C ASP A 24 -1.60 32.64 9.32
N GLN A 25 -0.42 32.03 9.15
CA GLN A 25 0.60 32.43 8.17
C GLN A 25 1.13 31.23 7.38
N THR A 26 1.59 31.49 6.15
CA THR A 26 2.24 30.44 5.34
C THR A 26 3.67 30.22 5.82
N LEU A 27 4.01 28.97 6.13
CA LEU A 27 5.37 28.54 6.40
C LEU A 27 6.06 28.13 5.10
N VAL A 28 7.29 28.60 4.89
CA VAL A 28 8.13 28.20 3.74
C VAL A 28 9.48 27.74 4.27
N ILE A 29 9.86 26.50 3.93
CA ILE A 29 11.15 25.91 4.26
C ILE A 29 11.85 25.61 2.95
N GLN A 30 13.00 26.22 2.71
CA GLN A 30 13.74 26.05 1.47
C GLN A 30 15.23 25.91 1.73
N PHE A 31 15.85 24.90 1.11
CA PHE A 31 17.29 24.68 1.21
C PHE A 31 17.80 23.92 -0.02
N THR A 32 19.12 23.91 -0.19
CA THR A 32 19.79 23.20 -1.29
C THR A 32 20.63 22.06 -0.76
N VAL A 33 20.59 20.91 -1.44
CA VAL A 33 21.42 19.74 -1.15
C VAL A 33 22.14 19.33 -2.43
N LYS A 34 23.41 18.93 -2.29
CA LYS A 34 24.22 18.37 -3.38
C LYS A 34 24.92 17.12 -2.87
N HIS A 35 24.67 15.98 -3.51
CA HIS A 35 25.35 14.72 -3.22
C HIS A 35 26.47 14.45 -4.24
N GLU A 36 27.54 15.24 -4.18
CA GLU A 36 28.65 15.14 -5.14
C GLU A 36 29.41 13.80 -5.07
N GLN A 37 29.35 13.13 -3.92
CA GLN A 37 30.03 11.88 -3.63
C GLN A 37 29.35 10.63 -4.19
N ASN A 38 28.29 10.77 -5.01
CA ASN A 38 27.44 9.66 -5.47
C ASN A 38 26.96 8.79 -4.29
N ILE A 39 26.24 9.42 -3.36
CA ILE A 39 25.78 8.79 -2.13
C ILE A 39 24.95 7.53 -2.41
N ASP A 40 25.27 6.44 -1.71
CA ASP A 40 24.54 5.18 -1.78
C ASP A 40 23.46 5.08 -0.71
N CYS A 41 23.77 5.48 0.53
CA CYS A 41 22.81 5.61 1.62
C CYS A 41 23.14 6.79 2.57
N GLY A 42 22.21 7.72 2.72
CA GLY A 42 22.22 8.82 3.68
C GLY A 42 21.06 9.81 3.47
N GLY A 43 20.72 10.48 4.57
CA GLY A 43 19.71 11.53 4.61
C GLY A 43 20.29 12.91 4.28
N GLY A 44 19.53 13.71 3.54
CA GLY A 44 19.81 15.12 3.26
C GLY A 44 18.69 16.04 3.73
N TYR A 45 17.90 15.63 4.71
CA TYR A 45 16.75 16.37 5.23
C TYR A 45 17.11 17.32 6.38
N VAL A 46 16.20 18.24 6.65
CA VAL A 46 16.26 19.15 7.80
C VAL A 46 15.12 18.83 8.76
N LYS A 47 15.35 19.09 10.05
CA LYS A 47 14.35 19.01 11.11
C LYS A 47 14.13 20.42 11.67
N LEU A 48 12.88 20.88 11.72
CA LEU A 48 12.49 22.08 12.45
C LEU A 48 11.99 21.68 13.83
N PHE A 49 12.58 22.28 14.85
CA PHE A 49 12.31 22.00 16.25
C PHE A 49 11.63 23.19 16.94
N PRO A 50 10.90 22.92 18.03
CA PRO A 50 10.35 23.97 18.88
C PRO A 50 11.46 24.81 19.54
N ALA A 51 11.09 25.99 20.04
CA ALA A 51 12.06 26.91 20.63
C ALA A 51 12.75 26.36 21.89
N GLY A 52 12.12 25.42 22.59
CA GLY A 52 12.62 24.80 23.82
C GLY A 52 13.65 23.70 23.63
N LEU A 53 14.07 23.35 22.41
CA LEU A 53 15.07 22.31 22.20
C LEU A 53 16.43 22.70 22.80
N GLU A 54 17.02 21.79 23.58
CA GLU A 54 18.41 21.88 24.04
C GLU A 54 19.36 21.36 22.96
N GLN A 55 20.06 22.29 22.28
CA GLN A 55 20.87 21.97 21.09
C GLN A 55 22.05 21.04 21.38
N SER A 56 22.62 21.09 22.60
CA SER A 56 23.72 20.23 23.02
C SER A 56 23.31 18.77 23.22
N GLU A 57 22.01 18.52 23.38
CA GLU A 57 21.42 17.20 23.58
C GLU A 57 20.62 16.75 22.35
N MET A 58 20.74 17.42 21.20
CA MET A 58 20.00 17.04 19.99
C MET A 58 20.45 15.68 19.45
N HIS A 59 19.49 14.82 19.13
CA HIS A 59 19.70 13.48 18.53
C HIS A 59 18.51 13.06 17.64
N GLY A 60 18.64 11.88 17.01
CA GLY A 60 17.64 11.20 16.17
C GLY A 60 16.19 11.25 16.63
N GLU A 61 15.99 11.06 17.92
CA GLU A 61 14.68 10.91 18.57
C GLU A 61 14.21 12.20 19.27
N SER A 62 15.00 13.29 19.20
CA SER A 62 14.57 14.58 19.74
C SER A 62 13.26 15.04 19.06
N GLU A 63 12.33 15.55 19.85
CA GLU A 63 10.99 15.94 19.38
C GLU A 63 11.10 17.15 18.44
N TYR A 64 10.84 16.92 17.15
CA TYR A 64 10.76 17.95 16.12
C TYR A 64 9.30 18.24 15.76
N ASN A 65 9.05 19.40 15.18
CA ASN A 65 7.76 19.78 14.62
C ASN A 65 7.60 19.22 13.19
N ILE A 66 8.58 19.47 12.33
CA ILE A 66 8.54 19.11 10.90
C ILE A 66 9.90 18.54 10.48
N MET A 67 9.92 17.43 9.75
CA MET A 67 11.09 16.95 9.03
C MET A 67 10.83 17.02 7.53
N PHE A 68 11.73 17.62 6.78
CA PHE A 68 11.58 17.80 5.33
C PHE A 68 12.91 17.64 4.58
N GLY A 69 12.92 16.81 3.54
CA GLY A 69 14.02 16.73 2.60
C GLY A 69 14.30 15.36 2.00
N PRO A 70 15.32 15.24 1.13
CA PRO A 70 15.66 14.00 0.46
C PRO A 70 16.24 12.96 1.43
N ASP A 71 15.91 11.69 1.18
CA ASP A 71 16.54 10.53 1.80
C ASP A 71 16.79 9.46 0.74
N ILE A 72 18.04 9.01 0.69
CA ILE A 72 18.53 8.04 -0.28
C ILE A 72 19.07 6.88 0.52
N CYS A 73 18.61 5.66 0.29
CA CYS A 73 19.23 4.46 0.82
C CYS A 73 19.03 3.28 -0.13
N GLY A 74 20.04 3.08 -0.98
CA GLY A 74 20.04 2.08 -2.03
C GLY A 74 18.99 2.32 -3.12
N PRO A 75 18.72 1.30 -3.95
CA PRO A 75 17.68 1.35 -4.97
C PRO A 75 16.24 1.56 -4.45
N PRO A 76 15.80 0.98 -3.31
CA PRO A 76 14.38 1.04 -2.91
C PRO A 76 13.99 2.36 -2.24
N THR A 77 14.93 3.06 -1.61
CA THR A 77 14.63 4.26 -0.83
C THR A 77 15.24 5.47 -1.52
N LYS A 78 14.43 6.21 -2.29
CA LYS A 78 14.81 7.47 -2.94
C LYS A 78 13.64 8.44 -2.91
N LYS A 79 13.34 8.96 -1.72
CA LYS A 79 12.13 9.74 -1.47
C LYS A 79 12.43 11.04 -0.74
N VAL A 80 11.49 11.96 -0.79
CA VAL A 80 11.49 13.17 0.02
C VAL A 80 10.63 12.90 1.25
N HIS A 81 11.24 12.95 2.43
CA HIS A 81 10.49 12.98 3.67
C HIS A 81 9.74 14.29 3.81
N VAL A 82 8.47 14.19 4.19
CA VAL A 82 7.64 15.30 4.65
C VAL A 82 6.87 14.75 5.84
N ILE A 83 7.40 14.99 7.03
CA ILE A 83 6.89 14.44 8.28
C ILE A 83 6.41 15.59 9.14
N PHE A 84 5.17 15.49 9.62
CA PHE A 84 4.60 16.41 10.59
C PHE A 84 4.43 15.70 11.92
N GLN A 85 4.85 16.34 13.01
CA GLN A 85 4.48 15.91 14.35
C GLN A 85 3.05 16.35 14.63
N TYR A 86 2.19 15.40 15.00
CA TYR A 86 0.84 15.66 15.45
C TYR A 86 0.48 14.72 16.60
N LYS A 87 -0.02 15.28 17.71
CA LYS A 87 -0.37 14.52 18.94
C LYS A 87 0.78 13.60 19.38
N LYS A 88 2.02 14.09 19.33
CA LYS A 88 3.26 13.36 19.67
C LYS A 88 3.58 12.16 18.78
N LYS A 89 2.95 12.06 17.60
CA LYS A 89 3.28 11.08 16.57
C LYS A 89 3.86 11.78 15.36
N ASN A 90 4.90 11.19 14.80
CA ASN A 90 5.51 11.65 13.57
C ASN A 90 4.80 10.98 12.39
N LEU A 91 4.04 11.76 11.64
CA LEU A 91 3.23 11.28 10.52
C LEU A 91 3.95 11.60 9.21
N GLN A 92 4.32 10.55 8.49
CA GLN A 92 4.93 10.64 7.17
C GLN A 92 3.86 10.83 6.09
N ILE A 93 4.19 11.58 5.04
CA ILE A 93 3.32 11.74 3.87
C ILE A 93 3.01 10.38 3.22
N ASN A 94 1.74 10.15 2.89
CA ASN A 94 1.26 8.92 2.25
C ASN A 94 1.67 8.84 0.77
N LYS A 95 1.92 9.99 0.13
CA LYS A 95 2.39 10.08 -1.26
C LYS A 95 3.90 9.84 -1.36
N ASP A 96 4.29 9.13 -2.40
CA ASP A 96 5.70 8.89 -2.73
C ASP A 96 6.25 10.03 -3.60
N ILE A 97 7.10 10.88 -3.00
CA ILE A 97 7.76 11.98 -3.69
C ILE A 97 9.20 11.57 -3.96
N ARG A 98 9.53 11.31 -5.23
CA ARG A 98 10.89 10.90 -5.61
C ARG A 98 11.90 12.04 -5.44
N CYS A 99 12.99 11.78 -4.74
CA CYS A 99 14.10 12.73 -4.60
C CYS A 99 15.08 12.65 -5.80
N LYS A 100 15.94 13.65 -5.92
CA LYS A 100 17.03 13.68 -6.89
C LYS A 100 18.24 12.92 -6.35
N ASP A 101 18.86 12.09 -7.19
CA ASP A 101 19.95 11.18 -6.85
C ASP A 101 21.19 11.37 -7.73
N ASP A 102 21.26 12.47 -8.48
CA ASP A 102 22.45 12.85 -9.24
C ASP A 102 23.44 13.69 -8.40
N ALA A 103 24.59 14.02 -8.98
CA ALA A 103 25.68 14.74 -8.31
C ALA A 103 25.52 16.28 -8.34
N PHE A 104 24.42 16.80 -8.88
CA PHE A 104 24.16 18.23 -8.98
C PHE A 104 23.49 18.77 -7.71
N THR A 105 23.50 20.11 -7.61
CA THR A 105 22.81 20.80 -6.52
C THR A 105 21.34 20.90 -6.86
N HIS A 106 20.48 20.45 -5.95
CA HIS A 106 19.03 20.56 -6.05
C HIS A 106 18.44 21.42 -4.94
N LEU A 107 17.41 22.17 -5.28
CA LEU A 107 16.67 23.05 -4.37
C LEU A 107 15.39 22.35 -3.93
N TYR A 108 15.21 22.13 -2.63
CA TYR A 108 13.99 21.57 -2.05
C TYR A 108 13.22 22.66 -1.33
N THR A 109 11.91 22.77 -1.61
CA THR A 109 11.01 23.75 -1.00
C THR A 109 9.76 23.06 -0.50
N LEU A 110 9.42 23.28 0.78
CA LEU A 110 8.12 22.92 1.37
C LEU A 110 7.38 24.21 1.70
N ILE A 111 6.13 24.29 1.25
CA ILE A 111 5.20 25.39 1.55
C ILE A 111 4.02 24.79 2.28
N VAL A 112 3.67 25.34 3.44
CA VAL A 112 2.52 24.92 4.24
C VAL A 112 1.65 26.14 4.53
N ARG A 113 0.38 26.08 4.16
CA ARG A 113 -0.55 27.21 4.19
C ARG A 113 -1.57 27.10 5.33
N PRO A 114 -2.19 28.23 5.75
CA PRO A 114 -3.19 28.24 6.82
C PRO A 114 -4.51 27.53 6.51
N ASP A 115 -4.76 27.20 5.25
CA ASP A 115 -5.95 26.48 4.78
C ASP A 115 -5.77 24.95 4.79
N ASN A 116 -4.83 24.45 5.61
CA ASN A 116 -4.44 23.03 5.65
C ASN A 116 -3.93 22.50 4.29
N THR A 117 -3.40 23.34 3.41
CA THR A 117 -2.77 22.88 2.16
C THR A 117 -1.24 22.92 2.23
N TYR A 118 -0.60 22.07 1.44
CA TYR A 118 0.84 22.07 1.28
C TYR A 118 1.26 21.98 -0.19
N GLU A 119 2.51 22.32 -0.45
CA GLU A 119 3.15 22.20 -1.76
C GLU A 119 4.63 21.87 -1.59
N VAL A 120 5.11 20.89 -2.35
CA VAL A 120 6.53 20.53 -2.43
C VAL A 120 7.05 20.90 -3.81
N LYS A 121 8.17 21.61 -3.83
CA LYS A 121 8.90 21.94 -5.06
C LYS A 121 10.31 21.36 -5.01
N ILE A 122 10.75 20.91 -6.17
CA ILE A 122 12.15 20.55 -6.43
C ILE A 122 12.61 21.41 -7.61
N ASP A 123 13.73 22.12 -7.45
CA ASP A 123 14.31 23.01 -8.45
C ASP A 123 13.29 24.07 -8.96
N ASN A 124 12.56 24.67 -8.01
CA ASN A 124 11.45 25.61 -8.23
C ASN A 124 10.26 25.05 -9.03
N SER A 125 10.29 23.78 -9.41
CA SER A 125 9.19 23.11 -10.10
C SER A 125 8.30 22.40 -9.07
N LYS A 126 6.99 22.63 -9.14
CA LYS A 126 6.03 21.93 -8.28
C LYS A 126 6.03 20.45 -8.63
N VAL A 127 6.37 19.61 -7.65
CA VAL A 127 6.36 18.15 -7.80
C VAL A 127 5.17 17.51 -7.11
N GLU A 128 4.67 18.12 -6.02
CA GLU A 128 3.53 17.60 -5.27
C GLU A 128 2.75 18.74 -4.60
N SER A 129 1.44 18.56 -4.44
CA SER A 129 0.56 19.49 -3.70
C SER A 129 -0.74 18.80 -3.30
N GLY A 130 -1.29 19.18 -2.16
CA GLY A 130 -2.56 18.64 -1.68
C GLY A 130 -3.02 19.27 -0.37
N SER A 131 -3.92 18.57 0.32
CA SER A 131 -4.35 18.92 1.67
C SER A 131 -3.58 18.06 2.69
N LEU A 132 -3.36 18.59 3.89
CA LEU A 132 -2.78 17.86 5.00
C LEU A 132 -3.69 16.72 5.45
N GLU A 133 -5.01 16.94 5.46
CA GLU A 133 -6.00 15.92 5.88
C GLU A 133 -6.03 14.68 4.96
N ASP A 134 -5.84 14.84 3.66
CA ASP A 134 -5.97 13.73 2.72
C ASP A 134 -4.64 12.99 2.51
N ASP A 135 -3.51 13.70 2.62
CA ASP A 135 -2.19 13.15 2.29
C ASP A 135 -1.40 12.62 3.52
N TRP A 136 -1.97 12.73 4.72
CA TRP A 136 -1.45 12.16 5.97
C TRP A 136 -2.57 11.62 6.85
N ASP A 137 -2.23 10.63 7.68
CA ASP A 137 -3.15 10.02 8.63
C ASP A 137 -3.27 10.83 9.95
N PHE A 138 -3.56 12.13 9.86
CA PHE A 138 -3.77 13.00 11.04
C PHE A 138 -5.01 12.63 11.83
N LEU A 139 -6.10 12.39 11.11
CA LEU A 139 -7.44 12.19 11.65
C LEU A 139 -7.92 10.77 11.30
N PRO A 140 -8.82 10.20 12.11
CA PRO A 140 -9.46 8.93 11.76
C PRO A 140 -10.26 9.08 10.46
N PRO A 141 -10.56 7.98 9.75
CA PRO A 141 -11.25 8.05 8.47
C PRO A 141 -12.63 8.70 8.64
N LYS A 142 -13.04 9.53 7.67
CA LYS A 142 -14.33 10.23 7.68
C LYS A 142 -15.51 9.26 7.71
N LYS A 143 -15.35 8.09 7.08
CA LYS A 143 -16.36 7.03 7.01
C LYS A 143 -15.78 5.71 7.48
N ILE A 144 -16.60 4.96 8.20
CA ILE A 144 -16.30 3.59 8.64
C ILE A 144 -17.38 2.65 8.15
N LYS A 145 -17.04 1.37 8.03
CA LYS A 145 -18.03 0.33 7.79
C LYS A 145 -18.97 0.23 8.99
N ASP A 146 -20.28 0.20 8.72
CA ASP A 146 -21.31 0.12 9.76
C ASP A 146 -21.20 -1.17 10.61
N PRO A 147 -20.75 -1.09 11.88
CA PRO A 147 -20.53 -2.29 12.68
C PRO A 147 -21.80 -3.12 12.91
N GLU A 148 -22.99 -2.52 12.75
CA GLU A 148 -24.29 -3.20 12.89
C GLU A 148 -24.75 -3.86 11.58
N ALA A 149 -24.20 -3.46 10.44
CA ALA A 149 -24.59 -4.02 9.16
C ALA A 149 -23.99 -5.42 8.97
N LYS A 150 -24.87 -6.40 8.79
CA LYS A 150 -24.50 -7.77 8.41
C LYS A 150 -25.06 -8.07 7.04
N LYS A 151 -24.31 -8.88 6.28
CA LYS A 151 -24.81 -9.42 5.01
C LYS A 151 -26.11 -10.19 5.31
N PRO A 152 -27.23 -9.89 4.63
CA PRO A 152 -28.45 -10.64 4.81
C PRO A 152 -28.27 -12.10 4.38
N ASP A 153 -28.86 -13.05 5.10
CA ASP A 153 -28.78 -14.48 4.76
C ASP A 153 -29.42 -14.79 3.40
N ASP A 154 -30.41 -13.99 2.99
CA ASP A 154 -31.11 -14.06 1.70
C ASP A 154 -30.39 -13.31 0.56
N TRP A 155 -29.11 -12.95 0.74
CA TRP A 155 -28.33 -12.24 -0.27
C TRP A 155 -27.49 -13.21 -1.12
N ASP A 156 -28.06 -13.63 -2.26
CA ASP A 156 -27.35 -14.48 -3.21
C ASP A 156 -26.40 -13.67 -4.10
N GLU A 157 -25.10 -13.95 -3.95
CA GLU A 157 -24.03 -13.35 -4.73
C GLU A 157 -23.58 -14.24 -5.90
N ARG A 158 -24.19 -15.41 -6.06
CA ARG A 158 -23.86 -16.33 -7.15
C ARG A 158 -24.55 -15.83 -8.41
N PRO A 159 -23.80 -15.38 -9.43
CA PRO A 159 -24.40 -14.94 -10.68
C PRO A 159 -25.03 -16.12 -11.43
N LYS A 160 -24.54 -17.33 -11.18
CA LYS A 160 -25.06 -18.57 -11.78
C LYS A 160 -25.32 -19.61 -10.70
N ILE A 161 -26.41 -20.33 -10.86
CA ILE A 161 -26.79 -21.48 -10.03
C ILE A 161 -26.93 -22.71 -10.91
N ASP A 162 -26.80 -23.88 -10.31
CA ASP A 162 -27.06 -25.14 -10.98
C ASP A 162 -28.56 -25.23 -11.30
N ASP A 163 -28.88 -25.63 -12.54
CA ASP A 163 -30.24 -25.76 -13.01
C ASP A 163 -30.95 -26.89 -12.24
N PRO A 164 -31.98 -26.57 -11.42
CA PRO A 164 -32.68 -27.58 -10.63
C PRO A 164 -33.51 -28.53 -11.49
N GLU A 165 -33.80 -28.17 -12.75
CA GLU A 165 -34.55 -28.98 -13.70
C GLU A 165 -33.63 -29.84 -14.58
N ASP A 166 -32.31 -29.58 -14.58
CA ASP A 166 -31.35 -30.41 -15.29
C ASP A 166 -31.12 -31.71 -14.51
N LYS A 167 -31.56 -32.82 -15.09
CA LYS A 167 -31.41 -34.15 -14.49
C LYS A 167 -30.29 -34.88 -15.19
N LYS A 168 -29.46 -35.57 -14.40
CA LYS A 168 -28.44 -36.48 -14.89
C LYS A 168 -29.07 -37.46 -15.90
N PRO A 169 -28.66 -37.45 -17.18
CA PRO A 169 -29.15 -38.41 -18.14
C PRO A 169 -28.74 -39.83 -17.72
N GLU A 170 -29.62 -40.82 -17.89
CA GLU A 170 -29.32 -42.21 -17.55
C GLU A 170 -28.10 -42.75 -18.32
N ASP A 171 -27.85 -42.24 -19.54
CA ASP A 171 -26.70 -42.60 -20.40
C ASP A 171 -25.39 -41.89 -20.01
N TRP A 172 -25.33 -41.21 -18.86
CA TRP A 172 -24.12 -40.51 -18.40
C TRP A 172 -23.23 -41.39 -17.50
N GLU A 173 -23.80 -42.33 -16.76
CA GLU A 173 -23.03 -43.27 -15.93
C GLU A 173 -22.49 -44.42 -16.78
N LYS A 174 -21.41 -44.13 -17.50
CA LYS A 174 -20.64 -45.17 -18.19
C LYS A 174 -19.42 -45.54 -17.35
N PRO A 175 -19.03 -46.82 -17.30
CA PRO A 175 -17.83 -47.23 -16.59
C PRO A 175 -16.61 -46.55 -17.22
N GLU A 176 -15.68 -46.09 -16.37
CA GLU A 176 -14.45 -45.41 -16.80
C GLU A 176 -13.58 -46.30 -17.67
N HIS A 177 -13.59 -47.61 -17.39
CA HIS A 177 -12.85 -48.63 -18.12
C HIS A 177 -13.82 -49.67 -18.69
N ILE A 178 -13.67 -49.99 -19.98
CA ILE A 178 -14.40 -51.08 -20.65
C ILE A 178 -13.39 -52.08 -21.22
N PRO A 179 -13.72 -53.37 -21.34
CA PRO A 179 -12.86 -54.31 -22.04
C PRO A 179 -12.72 -53.92 -23.51
N ASP A 180 -11.51 -54.01 -24.06
CA ASP A 180 -11.22 -53.63 -25.44
C ASP A 180 -12.00 -54.52 -26.43
N PRO A 181 -12.97 -53.97 -27.20
CA PRO A 181 -13.77 -54.74 -28.12
C PRO A 181 -12.98 -55.23 -29.35
N ASP A 182 -11.83 -54.61 -29.64
CA ASP A 182 -10.95 -54.98 -30.76
C ASP A 182 -9.81 -55.92 -30.33
N ALA A 183 -9.72 -56.23 -29.03
CA ALA A 183 -8.75 -57.21 -28.56
C ALA A 183 -9.15 -58.62 -29.00
N VAL A 184 -8.26 -59.24 -29.76
CA VAL A 184 -8.40 -60.63 -30.19
C VAL A 184 -7.49 -61.50 -29.33
N LYS A 185 -8.04 -62.61 -28.83
CA LYS A 185 -7.28 -63.62 -28.11
C LYS A 185 -6.08 -64.07 -28.96
N PRO A 186 -4.84 -64.01 -28.46
CA PRO A 186 -3.68 -64.49 -29.19
C PRO A 186 -3.81 -65.96 -29.57
N GLU A 187 -3.36 -66.33 -30.78
CA GLU A 187 -3.43 -67.72 -31.27
C GLU A 187 -2.60 -68.71 -30.43
N ASP A 188 -1.61 -68.20 -29.68
CA ASP A 188 -0.67 -68.97 -28.85
C ASP A 188 -1.09 -69.00 -27.36
N TRP A 189 -2.35 -68.68 -27.03
CA TRP A 189 -2.88 -68.68 -25.66
C TRP A 189 -3.42 -70.05 -25.24
N ASP A 190 -2.88 -70.61 -24.16
CA ASP A 190 -3.27 -71.91 -23.62
C ASP A 190 -4.16 -71.76 -22.37
N GLU A 191 -5.44 -72.08 -22.46
CA GLU A 191 -6.40 -71.93 -21.34
C GLU A 191 -6.12 -72.88 -20.17
N GLU A 192 -5.42 -74.01 -20.39
CA GLU A 192 -5.11 -74.99 -19.35
C GLU A 192 -3.89 -74.55 -18.50
N MET A 193 -2.98 -73.78 -19.12
CA MET A 193 -1.74 -73.28 -18.48
C MET A 193 -1.83 -71.81 -18.03
N ASP A 194 -2.50 -70.95 -18.78
CA ASP A 194 -2.56 -69.48 -18.57
C ASP A 194 -3.92 -68.98 -18.02
N GLY A 195 -4.96 -69.83 -18.03
CA GLY A 195 -6.31 -69.53 -17.54
C GLY A 195 -7.27 -68.93 -18.59
N GLU A 196 -8.49 -68.55 -18.16
CA GLU A 196 -9.46 -67.89 -19.02
C GLU A 196 -8.92 -66.52 -19.48
N TRP A 197 -8.92 -66.29 -20.80
CA TRP A 197 -8.41 -65.06 -21.37
C TRP A 197 -9.38 -63.89 -21.11
N GLU A 198 -8.89 -62.83 -20.47
CA GLU A 198 -9.63 -61.59 -20.28
C GLU A 198 -9.06 -60.48 -21.20
N PRO A 199 -9.90 -59.78 -21.97
CA PRO A 199 -9.44 -58.67 -22.80
C PRO A 199 -8.85 -57.52 -21.96
N PRO A 200 -7.83 -56.81 -22.46
CA PRO A 200 -7.28 -55.65 -21.77
C PRO A 200 -8.37 -54.57 -21.59
N VAL A 201 -8.37 -53.92 -20.43
CA VAL A 201 -9.29 -52.82 -20.15
C VAL A 201 -8.76 -51.52 -20.79
N ILE A 202 -9.60 -50.86 -21.58
CA ILE A 202 -9.32 -49.56 -22.20
C ILE A 202 -10.19 -48.47 -21.58
N GLN A 203 -9.71 -47.24 -21.63
CA GLN A 203 -10.50 -46.08 -21.22
C GLN A 203 -11.73 -45.97 -22.13
N ASN A 204 -12.92 -45.96 -21.53
CA ASN A 204 -14.17 -45.88 -22.27
C ASN A 204 -14.26 -44.51 -22.99
N PRO A 205 -14.32 -44.48 -24.33
CA PRO A 205 -14.45 -43.23 -25.10
C PRO A 205 -15.73 -42.46 -24.79
N GLU A 206 -16.75 -43.15 -24.27
CA GLU A 206 -18.03 -42.55 -23.91
C GLU A 206 -18.10 -42.10 -22.44
N TYR A 207 -17.04 -42.29 -21.65
CA TYR A 207 -16.97 -41.78 -20.28
C TYR A 207 -16.84 -40.25 -20.28
N LYS A 208 -17.90 -39.58 -19.83
CA LYS A 208 -18.00 -38.11 -19.83
C LYS A 208 -17.60 -37.47 -18.48
N GLY A 209 -17.06 -38.27 -17.55
CA GLY A 209 -16.68 -37.82 -16.21
C GLY A 209 -17.86 -37.59 -15.25
N GLU A 210 -17.58 -37.02 -14.08
CA GLU A 210 -18.61 -36.67 -13.09
C GLU A 210 -19.59 -35.66 -13.68
N TRP A 211 -20.89 -36.01 -13.68
CA TRP A 211 -21.94 -35.13 -14.17
C TRP A 211 -22.07 -33.90 -13.26
N LYS A 212 -22.15 -32.71 -13.88
CA LYS A 212 -22.49 -31.46 -13.21
C LYS A 212 -23.69 -30.84 -13.92
N PRO A 213 -24.69 -30.33 -13.19
CA PRO A 213 -25.84 -29.64 -13.79
C PRO A 213 -25.38 -28.45 -14.64
N ARG A 214 -26.17 -28.11 -15.66
CA ARG A 214 -25.99 -26.86 -16.39
C ARG A 214 -26.13 -25.67 -15.45
N GLN A 215 -25.37 -24.62 -15.70
CA GLN A 215 -25.45 -23.39 -14.93
C GLN A 215 -26.41 -22.41 -15.61
N ILE A 216 -27.45 -22.00 -14.90
CA ILE A 216 -28.40 -20.96 -15.32
C ILE A 216 -28.13 -19.65 -14.57
N ASP A 217 -28.53 -18.54 -15.17
CA ASP A 217 -28.44 -17.23 -14.51
C ASP A 217 -29.37 -17.23 -13.30
N ASN A 218 -28.84 -16.80 -12.16
CA ASN A 218 -29.57 -16.81 -10.90
C ASN A 218 -30.57 -15.64 -10.85
N PRO A 219 -31.90 -15.90 -10.84
CA PRO A 219 -32.89 -14.83 -10.77
C PRO A 219 -32.83 -14.04 -9.44
N ASP A 220 -32.30 -14.66 -8.38
CA ASP A 220 -32.14 -14.05 -7.05
C ASP A 220 -30.77 -13.37 -6.86
N TYR A 221 -29.98 -13.22 -7.92
CA TYR A 221 -28.69 -12.54 -7.87
C TYR A 221 -28.86 -11.05 -7.53
N LYS A 222 -28.48 -10.68 -6.30
CA LYS A 222 -28.57 -9.30 -5.80
C LYS A 222 -27.28 -8.50 -5.99
N GLY A 223 -26.26 -9.08 -6.64
CA GLY A 223 -24.93 -8.47 -6.78
C GLY A 223 -24.01 -8.80 -5.60
N LYS A 224 -22.76 -8.33 -5.65
CA LYS A 224 -21.86 -8.44 -4.48
C LYS A 224 -22.38 -7.50 -3.38
N TRP A 225 -22.52 -8.01 -2.17
CA TRP A 225 -22.92 -7.22 -1.02
C TRP A 225 -21.83 -6.19 -0.72
N ILE A 226 -22.18 -4.91 -0.83
CA ILE A 226 -21.31 -3.80 -0.45
C ILE A 226 -21.71 -3.41 0.97
N HIS A 227 -20.77 -3.56 1.89
CA HIS A 227 -20.98 -3.20 3.27
C HIS A 227 -21.23 -1.68 3.38
N PRO A 228 -22.33 -1.24 4.00
CA PRO A 228 -22.63 0.18 4.09
C PRO A 228 -21.56 0.92 4.91
N GLU A 229 -21.30 2.15 4.51
CA GLU A 229 -20.39 3.07 5.17
C GLU A 229 -21.20 4.15 5.90
N ILE A 230 -20.90 4.37 7.17
CA ILE A 230 -21.48 5.41 8.02
C ILE A 230 -20.43 6.46 8.36
N ASP A 231 -20.90 7.65 8.72
CA ASP A 231 -20.03 8.70 9.22
C ASP A 231 -19.36 8.24 10.52
N ASN A 232 -18.05 8.46 10.62
CA ASN A 232 -17.28 8.03 11.77
C ASN A 232 -17.55 8.97 12.97
N PRO A 233 -18.11 8.48 14.09
CA PRO A 233 -18.35 9.32 15.26
C PRO A 233 -17.07 9.87 15.89
N GLU A 234 -15.92 9.22 15.66
CA GLU A 234 -14.61 9.67 16.15
C GLU A 234 -13.96 10.73 15.24
N TYR A 235 -14.52 10.98 14.05
CA TYR A 235 -13.99 12.02 13.16
C TYR A 235 -14.43 13.40 13.63
N THR A 236 -13.45 14.25 13.93
CA THR A 236 -13.65 15.68 14.17
C THR A 236 -12.70 16.46 13.26
N PRO A 237 -13.20 17.40 12.44
CA PRO A 237 -12.34 18.21 11.58
C PRO A 237 -11.43 19.11 12.43
N ASP A 238 -10.18 19.25 12.01
CA ASP A 238 -9.16 20.07 12.66
C ASP A 238 -8.60 21.07 11.65
N ASN A 239 -8.98 22.34 11.80
CA ASN A 239 -8.53 23.42 10.91
C ASN A 239 -7.13 23.94 11.27
N THR A 240 -6.44 23.31 12.22
CA THR A 240 -5.16 23.76 12.77
C THR A 240 -4.03 22.75 12.60
N LEU A 241 -4.22 21.71 11.77
CA LEU A 241 -3.22 20.67 11.47
C LEU A 241 -1.89 21.25 10.98
N TYR A 242 -1.93 22.36 10.24
CA TYR A 242 -0.75 23.04 9.72
C TYR A 242 0.06 23.76 10.81
N SER A 243 -0.56 24.12 11.93
CA SER A 243 -0.06 25.13 12.85
C SER A 243 0.76 24.53 13.99
N TYR A 244 1.85 25.21 14.34
CA TYR A 244 2.74 24.84 15.44
C TYR A 244 2.92 26.03 16.39
N ASP A 245 2.99 25.73 17.69
CA ASP A 245 3.09 26.76 18.74
C ASP A 245 4.37 27.57 18.66
N SER A 246 5.49 26.92 18.33
CA SER A 246 6.77 27.59 18.14
C SER A 246 7.69 26.79 17.23
N PHE A 247 8.43 27.48 16.39
CA PHE A 247 9.69 27.05 15.80
C PHE A 247 10.79 27.91 16.39
N GLY A 248 11.99 27.35 16.56
CA GLY A 248 13.14 28.15 17.02
C GLY A 248 14.49 27.53 16.77
N VAL A 249 14.55 26.27 16.33
CA VAL A 249 15.81 25.60 16.01
C VAL A 249 15.66 24.83 14.69
N LEU A 250 16.63 24.99 13.80
CA LEU A 250 16.80 24.19 12.59
C LEU A 250 17.94 23.21 12.87
N GLY A 251 17.67 21.91 12.78
CA GLY A 251 18.69 20.88 12.92
C GLY A 251 18.86 20.03 11.66
N LEU A 252 20.07 19.49 11.54
CA LEU A 252 20.55 18.54 10.56
C LEU A 252 21.06 17.36 11.37
N ASP A 253 20.34 16.24 11.30
CA ASP A 253 20.62 15.04 12.08
C ASP A 253 20.27 13.78 11.29
#